data_AF-A0A0B1S3R0-F1
#
_entry.id   AF-A0A0B1S3R0-F1
#
_cell.length_a   1.000
_cell.length_b   1.000
_cell.length_c   1.000
_cell.angle_alpha   90.00
_cell.angle_beta   90.00
_cell.angle_gamma   90.00
#
_symmetry.space_group_name_H-M   'P 1'
#
loop_
_entity.id
_entity.type
_entity.pdbx_description
1 polymer ?
#
loop_
_entity_poly.entity_id
_entity_poly.type
_entity_poly.pdbx_seq_one_letter_code
_entity_poly.pdbx_strand_id
1 'polypeptide(L)'
;MPSRPSALVNEEDVHVLTGALKLFFRELAEPVFPLSLTKDYLNAIKLQNPKQRFKRFDDLLKMLPSENRETLKMLLRHLQR
;
A
#
# COMPACT_ATOMS: atom_id res chain seq x y z
N MET A 1 0.18 26.18 23.29
CA MET A 1 1.13 25.59 22.34
C MET A 1 0.86 24.08 22.31
N PRO A 2 0.42 23.47 21.19
CA PRO A 2 0.25 22.03 21.17
C PRO A 2 1.64 21.39 21.09
N SER A 3 1.93 20.55 22.09
CA SER A 3 3.10 19.69 22.17
C SER A 3 3.21 18.81 20.93
N ARG A 4 4.29 18.97 20.16
CA ARG A 4 4.67 18.01 19.12
C ARG A 4 4.71 16.61 19.76
N PRO A 5 4.14 15.57 19.14
CA PRO A 5 4.32 14.21 19.65
C PRO A 5 5.81 13.88 19.62
N SER A 6 6.41 13.76 20.81
CA SER A 6 7.85 13.58 21.04
C SER A 6 8.40 12.23 20.58
N ALA A 7 7.58 11.38 19.97
CA ALA A 7 7.90 9.99 19.66
C ALA A 7 8.56 9.78 18.28
N LEU A 8 8.86 10.84 17.53
CA LEU A 8 9.41 10.76 16.16
C LEU A 8 10.74 11.50 16.00
N VAL A 9 11.61 11.47 17.01
CA VAL A 9 12.82 12.32 17.04
C VAL A 9 14.12 11.55 16.75
N ASN A 10 14.15 10.21 16.75
CA ASN A 10 15.38 9.43 16.51
C ASN A 10 15.31 8.48 15.29
N GLU A 11 16.44 8.26 14.61
CA GLU A 11 16.54 7.30 13.48
C GLU A 11 16.19 5.86 13.89
N GLU A 12 16.52 5.46 15.12
CA GLU A 12 16.14 4.16 15.68
C GLU A 12 14.61 3.99 15.75
N ASP A 13 13.89 5.04 16.14
CA ASP A 13 12.42 5.02 16.19
C ASP A 13 11.83 4.85 14.79
N VAL A 14 12.43 5.46 13.76
CA VAL A 14 11.98 5.29 12.36
C VAL A 14 12.15 3.85 11.88
N HIS A 15 13.27 3.19 12.19
CA HIS A 15 13.48 1.78 11.83
C HIS A 15 12.51 0.85 12.55
N VAL A 16 12.24 1.10 13.83
CA VAL A 16 11.26 0.35 14.62
C VAL A 16 9.85 0.57 14.06
N LEU A 17 9.45 1.82 13.82
CA LEU A 17 8.10 2.16 13.33
C LEU A 17 7.85 1.63 11.92
N THR A 18 8.81 1.78 11.01
CA THR A 18 8.69 1.21 9.66
C THR A 18 8.71 -0.33 9.71
N GLY A 19 9.46 -0.92 10.63
CA GLY A 19 9.41 -2.35 10.94
C GLY A 19 8.02 -2.81 11.36
N ALA A 20 7.42 -2.13 12.35
CA ALA A 20 6.08 -2.41 12.85
C ALA A 20 5.01 -2.24 11.76
N LEU A 21 5.10 -1.20 10.93
CA LEU A 21 4.19 -0.98 9.82
C LEU A 21 4.25 -2.12 8.79
N LYS A 22 5.46 -2.57 8.43
CA LYS A 22 5.65 -3.74 7.54
C LYS A 22 5.08 -5.02 8.16
N LEU A 23 5.29 -5.21 9.46
CA LEU A 23 4.79 -6.38 10.19
C LEU A 23 3.26 -6.41 10.21
N PHE A 24 2.63 -5.27 10.52
CA PHE A 24 1.17 -5.13 10.53
C PHE A 24 0.54 -5.61 9.22
N PHE A 25 1.04 -5.15 8.07
CA PHE A 25 0.51 -5.57 6.77
C PHE A 25 0.75 -7.05 6.46
N ARG A 26 1.84 -7.64 6.98
CA ARG A 26 2.17 -9.05 6.79
C ARG A 26 1.28 -9.98 7.60
N GLU A 27 0.81 -9.53 8.77
CA GLU A 27 0.02 -10.34 9.71
C GLU A 27 -1.50 -10.25 9.49
N LEU A 28 -1.96 -9.43 8.55
CA LEU A 28 -3.38 -9.39 8.19
C LEU A 28 -3.86 -10.77 7.71
N ALA A 29 -5.06 -11.16 8.14
CA ALA A 29 -5.69 -12.43 7.72
C ALA A 29 -5.83 -12.52 6.19
N GLU A 30 -6.07 -11.38 5.52
CA GLU A 30 -5.96 -11.22 4.08
C GLU A 30 -5.01 -10.05 3.77
N PRO A 31 -4.08 -10.19 2.81
CA PRO A 31 -3.23 -9.09 2.39
C PRO A 31 -4.03 -7.88 1.89
N VAL A 32 -3.46 -6.67 2.04
CA VAL A 32 -4.04 -5.42 1.52
C VAL A 32 -4.37 -5.51 0.03
N PHE A 33 -3.56 -6.26 -0.72
CA PHE A 33 -3.91 -6.73 -2.06
C PHE A 33 -4.56 -8.12 -1.97
N PRO A 34 -5.89 -8.23 -2.16
CA PRO A 34 -6.59 -9.49 -2.06
C PRO A 34 -5.98 -10.59 -2.93
N LEU A 35 -5.88 -11.81 -2.39
CA LEU A 35 -5.34 -12.95 -3.12
C LEU A 35 -6.20 -13.28 -4.36
N SER A 36 -7.51 -13.01 -4.27
CA SER A 36 -8.47 -13.15 -5.37
C SER A 36 -8.10 -12.35 -6.63
N LEU A 37 -7.46 -11.19 -6.47
CA LEU A 37 -7.06 -10.30 -7.57
C LEU A 37 -5.60 -10.49 -8.01
N THR A 38 -4.83 -11.34 -7.32
CA THR A 38 -3.38 -11.49 -7.56
C THR A 38 -3.07 -11.88 -9.01
N LYS A 39 -3.82 -12.85 -9.58
CA LYS A 39 -3.63 -13.27 -10.97
C LYS A 39 -3.91 -12.13 -11.95
N ASP A 40 -4.93 -11.31 -11.69
CA ASP A 40 -5.26 -10.16 -12.53
C ASP A 40 -4.17 -9.09 -12.51
N TYR A 41 -3.61 -8.78 -11.33
CA TYR A 41 -2.48 -7.87 -11.21
C TYR A 41 -1.25 -8.40 -11.96
N LEU A 42 -0.91 -9.68 -11.81
CA LEU A 42 0.22 -10.29 -12.54
C LEU A 42 0.02 -10.24 -14.05
N ASN A 43 -1.20 -10.43 -14.53
CA ASN A 43 -1.52 -10.30 -15.95
C ASN A 43 -1.43 -8.85 -16.42
N ALA A 44 -1.89 -7.89 -15.61
CA ALA A 44 -1.78 -6.47 -15.91
C ALA A 44 -0.31 -6.01 -16.05
N ILE A 45 0.58 -6.48 -15.18
CA ILE A 45 2.02 -6.14 -15.21
C ILE A 45 2.68 -6.59 -16.51
N LYS A 46 2.25 -7.73 -17.07
CA LYS A 46 2.77 -8.30 -18.32
C LYS A 46 2.34 -7.55 -19.58
N LEU A 47 1.40 -6.60 -19.48
CA LEU A 47 0.97 -5.79 -20.62
C LEU A 47 2.12 -4.90 -21.10
N GLN A 48 2.46 -5.04 -22.39
CA GLN A 48 3.54 -4.30 -23.04
C GLN A 48 3.19 -2.82 -23.21
N ASN A 49 1.92 -2.52 -23.53
CA ASN A 49 1.48 -1.14 -23.74
C ASN A 49 1.30 -0.43 -22.38
N PRO A 50 2.07 0.63 -22.07
CA PRO A 50 2.00 1.31 -20.79
C PRO A 50 0.63 1.93 -20.48
N LYS A 51 -0.08 2.45 -21.51
CA LYS A 51 -1.41 3.04 -21.33
C LYS A 51 -2.45 1.98 -20.98
N GLN A 52 -2.39 0.82 -21.62
CA GLN A 52 -3.28 -0.31 -21.31
C GLN A 52 -2.97 -0.88 -19.92
N ARG A 53 -1.69 -1.00 -19.57
CA ARG A 53 -1.26 -1.43 -18.24
C ARG A 53 -1.80 -0.48 -17.16
N PHE A 54 -1.62 0.82 -17.33
CA PHE A 54 -2.14 1.81 -16.39
C PHE A 54 -3.66 1.72 -16.23
N LYS A 55 -4.39 1.67 -17.36
CA LYS A 55 -5.86 1.51 -17.34
C LYS A 55 -6.29 0.25 -16.60
N ARG A 56 -5.65 -0.90 -16.87
CA ARG A 56 -5.97 -2.16 -16.21
C ARG A 56 -5.69 -2.10 -14.71
N PHE A 57 -4.60 -1.46 -14.29
CA PHE A 57 -4.31 -1.23 -12.87
C PHE A 57 -5.36 -0.34 -12.21
N ASP A 58 -5.78 0.74 -12.85
CA ASP A 58 -6.84 1.61 -12.33
C ASP A 58 -8.17 0.87 -12.16
N ASP A 59 -8.55 0.02 -13.12
CA ASP A 59 -9.73 -0.83 -13.01
C ASP A 59 -9.62 -1.82 -11.84
N LEU A 60 -8.47 -2.45 -11.64
CA LEU A 60 -8.25 -3.38 -10.53
C LEU A 60 -8.25 -2.69 -9.16
N LEU A 61 -7.71 -1.48 -9.07
CA LEU A 61 -7.77 -0.68 -7.84
C LEU A 61 -9.22 -0.31 -7.47
N LYS A 62 -10.09 -0.10 -8.46
CA LYS A 62 -11.53 0.15 -8.24
C LYS A 62 -12.27 -1.09 -7.75
N MET A 63 -11.78 -2.30 -8.06
CA MET A 63 -12.35 -3.57 -7.59
C MET A 63 -11.98 -3.92 -6.15
N LEU A 64 -11.01 -3.22 -5.56
CA LEU A 64 -10.64 -3.43 -4.16
C LEU A 64 -11.80 -3.06 -3.21
N PRO A 65 -11.96 -3.78 -2.09
CA PRO A 65 -12.74 -3.29 -0.96
C PRO A 65 -12.32 -1.87 -0.58
N SER A 66 -13.28 -1.06 -0.13
CA SER A 66 -13.07 0.37 0.09
C SER A 66 -11.95 0.66 1.09
N GLU A 67 -11.86 -0.17 2.11
CA GLU A 67 -10.93 -0.17 3.21
C GLU A 67 -9.51 -0.46 2.72
N ASN A 68 -9.35 -1.49 1.88
CA ASN A 68 -8.08 -1.84 1.25
C ASN A 68 -7.60 -0.71 0.33
N ARG A 69 -8.51 -0.14 -0.47
CA ARG A 69 -8.18 0.93 -1.43
C ARG A 69 -7.72 2.21 -0.73
N GLU A 70 -8.44 2.67 0.30
CA GLU A 70 -8.05 3.89 1.02
C GLU A 70 -6.76 3.69 1.82
N THR A 71 -6.59 2.53 2.45
CA THR A 71 -5.32 2.15 3.12
C THR A 71 -4.15 2.18 2.14
N LEU A 72 -4.29 1.53 0.98
CA LEU A 72 -3.23 1.47 -0.04
C LEU A 72 -2.90 2.86 -0.58
N LYS A 73 -3.91 3.70 -0.82
CA LYS A 73 -3.73 5.08 -1.26
C LYS A 73 -2.93 5.91 -0.26
N MET A 74 -3.19 5.76 1.04
CA MET A 74 -2.41 6.44 2.08
C MET A 74 -0.98 5.92 2.14
N LEU A 75 -0.78 4.60 2.07
CA LEU A 75 0.54 3.98 2.04
C LEU A 75 1.36 4.46 0.82
N LEU A 76 0.81 4.40 -0.39
CA LEU A 76 1.49 4.82 -1.61
C LEU A 76 1.82 6.31 -1.60
N ARG A 77 0.89 7.16 -1.10
CA ARG A 77 1.17 8.59 -0.92
C ARG A 77 2.30 8.86 0.06
N HIS A 78 2.47 8.02 1.09
CA HIS A 78 3.58 8.13 2.02
C HIS A 78 4.90 7.69 1.38
N LEU A 79 4.90 6.58 0.64
CA LEU A 79 6.10 6.02 -0.01
C LEU A 79 6.58 6.82 -1.23
N GLN A 80 5.73 7.62 -1.86
CA GLN A 80 6.10 8.48 -2.98
C GLN A 80 6.83 9.76 -2.54
N ARG A 81 6.72 10.14 -1.26
CA ARG A 81 7.40 11.31 -0.70
C ARG A 81 8.85 10.99 -0.40
#